data_AF-A0AAV6XS81-F1
#
_entry.id   AF-A0AAV6XS81-F1
#
_cell.length_a   1.000
_cell.length_b   1.000
_cell.length_c   1.000
_cell.angle_alpha   90.00
_cell.angle_beta   90.00
_cell.angle_gamma   90.00
#
_symmetry.space_group_name_H-M   'P 1'
#
loop_
_entity.id
_entity.type
_entity.pdbx_description
1 polymer ?
#
loop_
_entity_poly.entity_id
_entity_poly.type
_entity_poly.pdbx_seq_one_letter_code
_entity_poly.pdbx_strand_id
1 'polypeptide(L)'
;MTEIFTFTACRHLSQMFLAIIFFHSSEYILALAIHGKNNVTITSLLITKNYALAIVCSLIEYFVELYFFPGMKEHWSFSNTGLTMVVFGEIIRKLAIITAGRSFTHLIKRYHEEHHILVTNGVYKYIRHPSYCGFLLCQRIPYEEFFLRQFFGMEYEEYAAKTFSGIPFIK
;
A
#
# COMPACT_ATOMS: atom_id res chain seq x y z
N MET A 1 -6.24 -27.11 25.55
CA MET A 1 -6.42 -25.64 25.50
C MET A 1 -5.17 -24.93 24.99
N THR A 2 -4.01 -25.11 25.62
CA THR A 2 -2.73 -24.51 25.16
C THR A 2 -2.38 -24.82 23.70
N GLU A 3 -2.58 -26.05 23.22
CA GLU A 3 -2.28 -26.40 21.82
C GLU A 3 -3.18 -25.69 20.78
N ILE A 4 -4.46 -25.46 21.10
CA ILE A 4 -5.41 -24.77 20.23
C ILE A 4 -5.05 -23.28 20.12
N PHE A 5 -4.62 -22.67 21.23
CA PHE A 5 -4.11 -21.31 21.25
C PHE A 5 -2.83 -21.16 20.43
N THR A 6 -1.91 -22.12 20.55
CA THR A 6 -0.67 -22.12 19.77
C THR A 6 -0.93 -22.24 18.26
N PHE A 7 -1.86 -23.11 17.85
CA PHE A 7 -2.21 -23.27 16.43
C PHE A 7 -2.85 -22.00 15.85
N THR A 8 -3.84 -21.43 16.54
CA THR A 8 -4.53 -20.21 16.09
C THR A 8 -3.56 -19.03 16.02
N ALA A 9 -2.70 -18.88 17.03
CA ALA A 9 -1.68 -17.84 17.03
C ALA A 9 -0.65 -18.01 15.91
N CYS A 10 -0.17 -19.24 15.69
CA CYS A 10 0.75 -19.55 14.59
C CYS A 10 0.13 -19.20 13.23
N ARG A 11 -1.14 -19.52 13.02
CA ARG A 11 -1.88 -19.19 11.79
C ARG A 11 -2.00 -17.67 11.59
N HIS A 12 -2.41 -16.92 12.61
CA HIS A 12 -2.56 -15.47 12.47
C HIS A 12 -1.23 -14.77 12.23
N LEU A 13 -0.20 -15.14 12.97
CA LEU A 13 1.14 -14.57 12.82
C LEU A 13 1.74 -14.93 11.47
N SER A 14 1.60 -16.18 11.01
CA SER A 14 2.07 -16.58 9.68
C SER A 14 1.35 -15.82 8.57
N GLN A 15 0.02 -15.65 8.63
CA GLN A 15 -0.72 -14.83 7.66
C GLN A 15 -0.21 -13.38 7.65
N MET A 16 -0.01 -12.78 8.82
CA MET A 16 0.48 -11.40 8.94
C MET A 16 1.89 -11.26 8.35
N PHE A 17 2.83 -12.11 8.77
CA PHE A 17 4.22 -12.03 8.30
C PHE A 17 4.35 -12.36 6.82
N LEU A 18 3.62 -13.36 6.31
CA LEU A 18 3.61 -13.67 4.89
C LEU A 18 3.06 -12.50 4.07
N ALA A 19 1.99 -11.85 4.53
CA ALA A 19 1.46 -10.66 3.86
C ALA A 19 2.46 -9.50 3.86
N ILE A 20 3.13 -9.22 4.98
CA ILE A 20 4.15 -8.17 5.09
C ILE A 20 5.36 -8.47 4.20
N ILE A 21 5.87 -9.70 4.23
CA ILE A 21 7.01 -10.13 3.40
C ILE A 21 6.63 -10.03 1.94
N PHE A 22 5.44 -10.52 1.55
CA PHE A 22 4.95 -10.43 0.18
C PHE A 22 4.84 -8.97 -0.26
N PHE A 23 4.25 -8.09 0.56
CA PHE A 23 4.15 -6.66 0.29
C PHE A 23 5.52 -6.04 -0.03
N HIS A 24 6.48 -6.15 0.88
CA HIS A 24 7.78 -5.49 0.73
C HIS A 24 8.62 -6.10 -0.40
N SER A 25 8.63 -7.44 -0.53
CA SER A 25 9.41 -8.12 -1.56
C SER A 25 8.86 -7.83 -2.96
N SER A 26 7.54 -7.90 -3.16
CA SER A 26 6.92 -7.63 -4.46
C SER A 26 7.08 -6.16 -4.88
N GLU A 27 6.94 -5.21 -3.95
CA GLU A 27 7.22 -3.79 -4.20
C GLU A 27 8.65 -3.56 -4.67
N TYR A 28 9.60 -4.16 -3.95
CA TYR A 28 11.01 -4.00 -4.26
C TYR A 28 11.38 -4.64 -5.61
N ILE A 29 10.85 -5.83 -5.90
CA ILE A 29 11.04 -6.52 -7.19
C ILE A 29 10.45 -5.70 -8.34
N LEU A 30 9.23 -5.17 -8.19
CA LEU A 30 8.61 -4.33 -9.22
C LEU A 30 9.40 -3.03 -9.42
N ALA A 31 9.85 -2.39 -8.35
CA ALA A 31 10.68 -1.20 -8.44
C ALA A 31 11.99 -1.49 -9.20
N LEU A 32 12.64 -2.62 -8.90
CA LEU A 32 13.84 -3.08 -9.62
C LEU A 32 13.56 -3.34 -11.11
N ALA A 33 12.44 -3.99 -11.42
CA ALA A 33 12.06 -4.31 -12.79
C ALA A 33 11.78 -3.06 -13.63
N ILE A 34 11.16 -2.03 -13.03
CA ILE A 34 10.73 -0.81 -13.73
C ILE A 34 11.86 0.22 -13.83
N HIS A 35 12.57 0.49 -12.73
CA HIS A 35 13.55 1.57 -12.63
C HIS A 35 15.00 1.11 -12.76
N GLY A 36 15.26 -0.20 -12.69
CA GLY A 36 16.59 -0.79 -12.78
C GLY A 36 17.39 -0.73 -11.48
N LYS A 37 18.42 -1.59 -11.39
CA LYS A 37 19.26 -1.79 -10.19
C LYS A 37 19.97 -0.53 -9.71
N ASN A 38 20.31 0.40 -10.61
CA ASN A 38 21.07 1.60 -10.27
C ASN A 38 20.24 2.67 -9.55
N ASN A 39 18.91 2.63 -9.70
CA ASN A 39 18.00 3.63 -9.14
C ASN A 39 17.28 3.16 -7.87
N VAL A 40 17.39 1.88 -7.53
CA VAL A 40 16.68 1.25 -6.41
C VAL A 40 17.67 0.94 -5.31
N THR A 41 17.35 1.37 -4.09
CA THR A 41 18.20 1.14 -2.91
C THR A 41 17.42 0.38 -1.86
N ILE A 42 18.08 -0.04 -0.77
CA ILE A 42 17.43 -0.70 0.37
C ILE A 42 16.29 0.15 0.97
N THR A 43 16.32 1.48 0.80
CA THR A 43 15.23 2.36 1.23
C THR A 43 13.93 2.14 0.44
N SER A 44 14.01 1.60 -0.77
CA SER A 44 12.86 1.20 -1.60
C SER A 44 12.10 -0.02 -1.05
N LEU A 45 12.60 -0.67 0.01
CA LEU A 45 11.81 -1.64 0.78
C LEU A 45 10.72 -0.97 1.61
N LEU A 46 10.72 0.36 1.77
CA LEU A 46 9.70 1.12 2.51
C LEU A 46 9.64 0.79 4.02
N ILE A 47 10.71 0.21 4.58
CA ILE A 47 10.82 -0.09 6.02
C ILE A 47 11.48 1.11 6.71
N THR A 48 10.68 1.88 7.46
CA THR A 48 11.17 3.01 8.27
C THR A 48 11.27 2.63 9.75
N LYS A 49 11.99 3.42 10.55
CA LYS A 49 12.08 3.22 12.01
C LYS A 49 10.70 3.28 12.68
N ASN A 50 9.87 4.26 12.30
CA ASN A 50 8.53 4.42 12.85
C ASN A 50 7.61 3.26 12.45
N TYR A 51 7.75 2.77 11.22
CA TYR A 51 7.04 1.57 10.76
C TYR A 51 7.44 0.33 11.57
N ALA A 52 8.74 0.09 11.76
CA ALA A 52 9.22 -1.03 12.56
C ALA A 52 8.70 -0.97 14.00
N LEU A 53 8.69 0.23 14.60
CA LEU A 53 8.11 0.45 15.92
C LEU A 53 6.61 0.10 15.95
N ALA A 54 5.83 0.54 14.96
CA ALA A 54 4.40 0.23 14.87
C ALA A 54 4.13 -1.29 14.78
N ILE A 55 4.94 -2.02 14.01
CA ILE A 55 4.85 -3.49 13.92
C ILE A 55 5.15 -4.12 15.28
N VAL A 56 6.20 -3.68 15.98
CA VAL A 56 6.51 -4.19 17.33
C VAL A 56 5.39 -3.91 18.31
N CYS A 57 4.82 -2.70 18.31
CA CYS A 57 3.67 -2.35 19.12
C CYS A 57 2.46 -3.25 18.82
N SER A 58 2.14 -3.49 17.55
CA SER A 58 1.03 -4.38 17.17
C SER A 58 1.24 -5.84 17.60
N LEU A 59 2.49 -6.31 17.61
CA LEU A 59 2.83 -7.65 18.11
C LEU A 59 2.63 -7.74 19.62
N ILE A 60 3.10 -6.73 20.36
CA ILE A 60 2.91 -6.65 21.81
C ILE A 60 1.41 -6.63 22.14
N GLU A 61 0.63 -5.79 21.47
CA GLU A 61 -0.82 -5.73 21.59
C GLU A 61 -1.46 -7.11 21.35
N TYR A 62 -1.09 -7.77 20.24
CA TYR A 62 -1.59 -9.09 19.91
C TYR A 62 -1.30 -10.15 21.00
N PHE A 63 -0.08 -10.18 21.55
CA PHE A 63 0.28 -11.13 22.60
C PHE A 63 -0.41 -10.83 23.94
N VAL A 64 -0.58 -9.54 24.27
CA VAL A 64 -1.35 -9.11 25.45
C VAL A 64 -2.80 -9.56 25.31
N GLU A 65 -3.44 -9.30 24.17
CA GLU A 65 -4.82 -9.74 23.91
C GLU A 65 -4.97 -11.26 23.88
N LEU A 66 -3.99 -11.99 23.34
CA LEU A 66 -4.01 -13.45 23.35
C LEU A 66 -3.94 -14.01 24.78
N TYR A 67 -3.20 -13.35 25.67
CA TYR A 67 -3.07 -13.77 27.07
C TYR A 67 -4.32 -13.44 27.89
N PHE A 68 -4.87 -12.23 27.78
CA PHE A 68 -6.01 -11.77 28.60
C PHE A 68 -7.37 -12.11 27.99
N PHE A 69 -7.50 -12.13 26.66
CA PHE A 69 -8.76 -12.28 25.94
C PHE A 69 -8.68 -13.35 24.81
N PRO A 70 -8.27 -14.59 25.14
CA PRO A 70 -8.04 -15.63 24.14
C PRO A 70 -9.24 -15.94 23.24
N GLY A 71 -10.46 -15.93 23.80
CA GLY A 71 -11.69 -16.23 23.06
C GLY A 71 -11.95 -15.27 21.89
N MET A 72 -11.53 -14.00 21.99
CA MET A 72 -11.65 -13.05 20.88
C MET A 72 -10.81 -13.46 19.67
N LYS A 73 -9.63 -14.07 19.91
CA LYS A 73 -8.71 -14.51 18.85
C LYS A 73 -9.13 -15.85 18.24
N GLU A 74 -10.11 -16.57 18.79
CA GLU A 74 -10.61 -17.81 18.17
C GLU A 74 -11.57 -17.55 17.00
N HIS A 75 -12.11 -16.34 16.87
CA HIS A 75 -13.02 -15.98 15.79
C HIS A 75 -12.27 -15.77 14.46
N TRP A 76 -12.03 -16.88 13.74
CA TRP A 76 -11.26 -16.89 12.49
C TRP A 76 -11.86 -16.02 11.38
N SER A 77 -13.16 -15.73 11.45
CA SER A 77 -13.83 -14.87 10.46
C SER A 77 -13.17 -13.49 10.39
N PHE A 78 -12.81 -12.88 11.53
CA PHE A 78 -12.20 -11.55 11.54
C PHE A 78 -10.83 -11.56 10.85
N SER A 79 -10.00 -12.55 11.16
CA SER A 79 -8.69 -12.73 10.53
C SER A 79 -8.82 -12.97 9.03
N ASN A 80 -9.77 -13.81 8.60
CA ASN A 80 -10.01 -14.08 7.18
C ASN A 80 -10.50 -12.85 6.42
N THR A 81 -11.43 -12.09 6.99
CA THR A 81 -11.90 -10.83 6.39
C THR A 81 -10.75 -9.85 6.22
N GLY A 82 -9.89 -9.70 7.24
CA GLY A 82 -8.69 -8.87 7.16
C GLY A 82 -7.73 -9.34 6.05
N LEU A 83 -7.48 -10.65 5.96
CA LEU A 83 -6.64 -11.22 4.91
C LEU A 83 -7.22 -10.97 3.51
N THR A 84 -8.53 -11.12 3.32
CA THR A 84 -9.20 -10.81 2.05
C THR A 84 -9.02 -9.33 1.68
N MET A 85 -9.16 -8.42 2.64
CA MET A 85 -8.94 -6.99 2.40
C MET A 85 -7.49 -6.70 2.00
N VAL A 86 -6.51 -7.34 2.66
CA VAL A 86 -5.08 -7.21 2.31
C VAL A 86 -4.81 -7.71 0.90
N VAL A 87 -5.32 -8.89 0.53
CA VAL A 87 -5.13 -9.46 -0.82
C VAL A 87 -5.73 -8.55 -1.89
N PHE A 88 -6.93 -8.02 -1.66
CA PHE A 88 -7.57 -7.12 -2.62
C PHE A 88 -6.80 -5.80 -2.76
N GLY A 89 -6.36 -5.21 -1.65
CA GLY A 89 -5.51 -4.01 -1.66
C GLY A 89 -4.18 -4.24 -2.39
N GLU A 90 -3.56 -5.40 -2.17
CA GLU A 90 -2.34 -5.79 -2.88
C GLU A 90 -2.56 -5.88 -4.39
N ILE A 91 -3.65 -6.51 -4.85
CA ILE A 91 -3.96 -6.59 -6.28
C ILE A 91 -4.09 -5.19 -6.88
N ILE A 92 -4.88 -4.30 -6.27
CA ILE A 92 -5.05 -2.92 -6.76
C ILE A 92 -3.71 -2.20 -6.81
N ARG A 93 -2.90 -2.33 -5.75
CA ARG A 93 -1.59 -1.68 -5.65
C ARG A 93 -0.64 -2.16 -6.74
N LYS A 94 -0.55 -3.47 -6.98
CA LYS A 94 0.34 -4.05 -7.99
C LYS A 94 -0.14 -3.67 -9.40
N LEU A 95 -1.45 -3.67 -9.64
CA LEU A 95 -2.02 -3.18 -10.89
C LEU A 95 -1.69 -1.69 -11.12
N ALA A 96 -1.75 -0.86 -10.08
CA ALA A 96 -1.36 0.55 -10.18
C ALA A 96 0.11 0.71 -10.60
N ILE A 97 1.02 -0.01 -9.93
CA ILE A 97 2.46 0.02 -10.24
C ILE A 97 2.74 -0.44 -11.66
N ILE A 98 2.15 -1.57 -12.06
CA ILE A 98 2.35 -2.14 -13.41
C ILE A 98 1.76 -1.22 -14.48
N THR A 99 0.59 -0.62 -14.23
CA THR A 99 -0.08 0.28 -15.19
C THR A 99 0.68 1.60 -15.34
N ALA A 100 1.16 2.17 -14.23
CA ALA A 100 1.91 3.42 -14.26
C ALA A 100 3.36 3.25 -14.75
N GLY A 101 3.95 2.06 -14.57
CA GLY A 101 5.28 1.74 -15.06
C GLY A 101 6.33 2.74 -14.58
N ARG A 102 7.11 3.32 -15.50
CA ARG A 102 8.15 4.30 -15.16
C ARG A 102 7.62 5.61 -14.56
N SER A 103 6.35 5.93 -14.76
CA SER A 103 5.72 7.08 -14.10
C SER A 103 5.45 6.82 -12.61
N PHE A 104 5.44 5.55 -12.17
CA PHE A 104 5.25 5.23 -10.76
C PHE A 104 6.51 5.55 -9.97
N THR A 105 6.39 6.27 -8.86
CA THR A 105 7.53 6.55 -7.98
C THR A 105 7.13 6.43 -6.51
N HIS A 106 7.99 5.85 -5.68
CA HIS A 106 7.71 5.71 -4.25
C HIS A 106 7.71 7.05 -3.51
N LEU A 107 8.40 8.04 -4.04
CA LEU A 107 8.48 9.41 -3.52
C LEU A 107 7.85 10.37 -4.52
N ILE A 108 7.06 11.33 -4.04
CA ILE A 108 6.45 12.36 -4.88
C ILE A 108 7.55 13.16 -5.57
N LYS A 109 7.56 13.10 -6.89
CA LYS A 109 8.46 13.89 -7.73
C LYS A 109 8.04 15.36 -7.69
N ARG A 110 9.02 16.24 -7.50
CA ARG A 110 8.83 17.70 -7.46
C ARG A 110 9.25 18.40 -8.76
N TYR A 111 9.91 17.67 -9.64
CA TYR A 111 10.37 18.15 -10.94
C TYR A 111 9.82 17.23 -12.03
N HIS A 112 9.44 17.82 -13.15
CA HIS A 112 8.97 17.07 -14.31
C HIS A 112 10.16 16.42 -15.00
N GLU A 113 10.02 15.14 -15.35
CA GLU A 113 11.02 14.37 -16.08
C GLU A 113 10.41 13.96 -17.43
N GLU A 114 11.18 13.97 -18.52
CA GLU A 114 10.64 13.72 -19.87
C GLU A 114 9.92 12.38 -20.05
N HIS A 115 10.27 11.39 -19.23
CA HIS A 115 9.65 10.06 -19.23
C HIS A 115 8.47 9.93 -18.27
N HIS A 116 8.16 10.98 -17.50
CA HIS A 116 7.01 11.02 -16.60
C HIS A 116 5.78 11.46 -17.39
N ILE A 117 4.94 10.49 -17.76
CA ILE A 117 3.70 10.74 -18.51
C ILE A 117 2.48 10.58 -17.62
N LEU A 118 1.42 11.32 -17.94
CA LEU A 118 0.13 11.19 -17.27
C LEU A 118 -0.56 9.87 -17.68
N VAL A 119 -0.76 8.98 -16.73
CA VAL A 119 -1.38 7.66 -16.94
C VAL A 119 -2.85 7.71 -16.53
N THR A 120 -3.76 7.47 -17.49
CA THR A 120 -5.23 7.55 -17.29
C THR A 120 -5.97 6.27 -17.70
N ASN A 121 -5.25 5.23 -18.13
CA ASN A 121 -5.80 3.94 -18.56
C ASN A 121 -5.76 2.89 -17.44
N GLY A 122 -6.40 1.73 -17.67
CA GLY A 122 -6.41 0.62 -16.72
C GLY A 122 -7.11 1.01 -15.40
N VAL A 123 -6.47 0.73 -14.27
CA VAL A 123 -7.02 1.07 -12.94
C VAL A 123 -7.16 2.59 -12.72
N TYR A 124 -6.30 3.39 -13.37
CA TYR A 124 -6.33 4.85 -13.31
C TYR A 124 -7.58 5.45 -13.98
N LYS A 125 -8.27 4.69 -14.84
CA LYS A 125 -9.55 5.14 -15.42
C LYS A 125 -10.64 5.34 -14.37
N TYR A 126 -10.58 4.58 -13.28
CA TYR A 126 -11.63 4.55 -12.25
C TYR A 126 -11.24 5.33 -11.00
N ILE A 127 -9.97 5.28 -10.62
CA ILE A 127 -9.43 5.88 -9.40
C ILE A 127 -8.11 6.57 -9.72
N ARG A 128 -7.92 7.83 -9.30
CA ARG A 128 -6.70 8.60 -9.58
C ARG A 128 -5.49 8.11 -8.80
N HIS A 129 -5.70 7.70 -7.56
CA HIS A 129 -4.64 7.25 -6.66
C HIS A 129 -4.86 5.81 -6.17
N PRO A 130 -4.92 4.81 -7.07
CA PRO A 130 -5.29 3.45 -6.71
C PRO A 130 -4.27 2.79 -5.76
N SER A 131 -2.99 3.16 -5.86
CA SER A 131 -1.92 2.67 -4.97
C SER A 131 -2.03 3.17 -3.51
N TYR A 132 -2.84 4.21 -3.26
CA TYR A 132 -3.08 4.77 -1.94
C TYR A 132 -4.39 4.29 -1.30
N CYS A 133 -5.27 3.61 -2.06
CA CYS A 133 -6.43 2.93 -1.50
C CYS A 133 -5.96 1.88 -0.48
N GLY A 134 -6.21 2.13 0.81
CA GLY A 134 -5.81 1.26 1.93
C GLY A 134 -4.81 1.89 2.91
N PHE A 135 -4.05 2.91 2.50
CA PHE A 135 -3.03 3.53 3.37
C PHE A 135 -3.50 4.80 4.12
N LEU A 136 -4.77 5.20 3.97
CA LEU A 136 -5.33 6.43 4.58
C LEU A 136 -4.45 7.67 4.36
N LEU A 137 -3.81 7.78 3.19
CA LEU A 137 -2.83 8.83 2.86
C LEU A 137 -3.49 10.17 2.47
N CYS A 138 -4.41 10.64 3.29
CA CYS A 138 -5.23 11.81 2.97
C CYS A 138 -4.42 13.10 2.81
N GLN A 139 -3.33 13.25 3.55
CA GLN A 139 -2.45 14.43 3.46
C GLN A 139 -1.52 14.39 2.25
N ARG A 140 -1.21 13.18 1.75
CA ARG A 140 -0.23 12.98 0.68
C ARG A 140 -0.84 13.29 -0.69
N ILE A 141 -2.12 12.93 -0.89
CA ILE A 141 -2.80 13.10 -2.18
C ILE A 141 -2.83 14.57 -2.62
N PRO A 142 -3.32 15.55 -1.82
CA PRO A 142 -3.36 16.95 -2.25
C PRO A 142 -1.97 17.50 -2.62
N TYR A 143 -0.94 17.08 -1.88
CA TYR A 143 0.44 17.49 -2.15
C TYR A 143 0.97 16.89 -3.46
N GLU A 144 0.63 15.64 -3.78
CA GLU A 144 0.97 15.02 -5.05
C GLU A 144 0.24 15.66 -6.22
N GLU A 145 -1.06 15.89 -6.09
CA GLU A 145 -1.85 16.50 -7.15
C GLU A 145 -1.44 17.94 -7.45
N PHE A 146 -0.91 18.67 -6.46
CA PHE A 146 -0.31 19.99 -6.69
C PHE A 146 0.81 19.91 -7.74
N PHE A 147 1.73 18.95 -7.61
CA PHE A 147 2.80 18.77 -8.60
C PHE A 147 2.28 18.21 -9.92
N LEU A 148 1.32 17.27 -9.89
CA LEU A 148 0.73 16.75 -11.13
C LEU A 148 0.04 17.83 -11.96
N ARG A 149 -0.66 18.78 -11.32
CA ARG A 149 -1.19 19.99 -11.97
C ARG A 149 -0.09 20.88 -12.53
N GLN A 150 1.02 21.04 -11.80
CA GLN A 150 2.17 21.80 -12.30
C GLN A 150 2.85 21.12 -13.51
N PHE A 151 2.84 19.79 -13.57
CA PHE A 151 3.47 19.02 -14.64
C PHE A 151 2.61 18.94 -15.90
N PHE A 152 1.31 18.63 -15.76
CA PHE A 152 0.43 18.30 -16.88
C PHE A 152 -0.70 19.33 -17.12
N GLY A 153 -0.83 20.33 -16.24
CA GLY A 153 -1.77 21.44 -16.41
C GLY A 153 -3.21 21.00 -16.64
N MET A 154 -3.79 21.47 -17.75
CA MET A 154 -5.18 21.21 -18.13
C MET A 154 -5.52 19.73 -18.29
N GLU A 155 -4.58 18.92 -18.78
CA GLU A 155 -4.82 17.47 -18.97
C GLU A 155 -5.13 16.77 -17.64
N TYR A 156 -4.42 17.16 -16.58
CA TYR A 156 -4.67 16.63 -15.24
C TYR A 156 -6.00 17.12 -14.67
N GLU A 157 -6.36 18.38 -14.89
CA GLU A 157 -7.64 18.91 -14.40
C GLU A 157 -8.84 18.23 -15.07
N GLU A 158 -8.79 18.01 -16.38
CA GLU A 158 -9.84 17.28 -17.09
C GLU A 158 -9.97 15.84 -16.62
N TYR A 159 -8.84 15.19 -16.33
CA TYR A 159 -8.82 13.86 -15.74
C TYR A 159 -9.35 13.87 -14.29
N ALA A 160 -8.95 14.84 -13.48
CA ALA A 160 -9.38 14.98 -12.10
C ALA A 160 -10.89 15.21 -11.97
N ALA A 161 -11.47 15.97 -12.90
CA ALA A 161 -12.91 16.23 -12.95
C ALA A 161 -13.75 14.97 -13.23
N LYS A 162 -13.19 13.98 -13.93
CA LYS A 162 -13.91 12.77 -14.40
C LYS A 162 -13.68 11.55 -13.53
N THR A 163 -12.61 11.52 -12.75
CA THR A 163 -12.13 10.32 -12.05
C THR A 163 -12.09 10.54 -10.55
N PHE A 164 -12.59 9.60 -9.76
CA PHE A 164 -12.58 9.68 -8.29
C PHE A 164 -11.15 9.60 -7.72
N SER A 165 -10.84 10.33 -6.66
CA SER A 165 -9.50 10.32 -6.04
C SER A 165 -9.12 8.96 -5.45
N GLY A 166 -10.09 8.17 -5.01
CA GLY A 166 -9.89 6.89 -4.31
C GLY A 166 -10.04 6.97 -2.80
N ILE A 167 -10.09 8.20 -2.25
CA ILE A 167 -10.31 8.45 -0.83
C ILE A 167 -11.52 9.37 -0.66
N PRO A 168 -12.52 8.98 0.15
CA PRO A 168 -13.65 9.85 0.45
C PRO A 168 -13.20 11.22 0.96
N PHE A 169 -13.92 12.27 0.58
CA PHE A 169 -13.68 13.66 1.02
C PHE A 169 -12.42 14.35 0.46
N ILE A 170 -11.65 13.70 -0.44
CA ILE A 170 -10.57 14.33 -1.20
C ILE A 170 -11.05 14.55 -2.63
N LYS A 171 -11.18 15.83 -3.02
CA LYS A 171 -11.62 16.23 -4.37
C LYS A 171 -10.44 16.42 -5.31
#